data_AF-A0A971IY82-F1
#
_entry.id   AF-A0A971IY82-F1
#
_cell.length_a   1.000
_cell.length_b   1.000
_cell.length_c   1.000
_cell.angle_alpha   90.00
_cell.angle_beta   90.00
_cell.angle_gamma   90.00
#
_symmetry.space_group_name_H-M   'P 1'
#
loop_
_entity.id
_entity.type
_entity.pdbx_description
1 polymer ?
#
loop_
_entity_poly.entity_id
_entity_poly.type
_entity_poly.pdbx_seq_one_letter_code
_entity_poly.pdbx_strand_id
1 'polypeptide(L)' 'RHYWLVDPEENLLEAYVLRDQNYTLVYVGGPGDAFSHPEFPGLNLDLDKVFLRPESQ' A
#
# COMPACT_ATOMS: atom_id res chain seq x y z
N ARG A 1 -5.22 -14.14 -3.33
CA ARG A 1 -5.69 -13.61 -2.02
C ARG A 1 -4.70 -12.53 -1.63
N HIS A 2 -5.16 -11.31 -1.42
CA HIS A 2 -4.31 -10.14 -1.19
C HIS A 2 -4.64 -9.57 0.18
N TYR A 3 -3.62 -9.14 0.91
CA TYR A 3 -3.77 -8.52 2.21
C TYR A 3 -2.88 -7.30 2.30
N TRP A 4 -3.43 -6.19 2.78
CA TRP A 4 -2.78 -4.89 2.73
C TRP A 4 -2.81 -4.33 4.15
N LEU A 5 -1.64 -3.94 4.64
CA LEU A 5 -1.48 -3.29 5.92
C LEU A 5 -1.19 -1.81 5.67
N VAL A 6 -1.86 -0.96 6.42
CA VAL A 6 -1.64 0.48 6.41
C VAL A 6 -1.28 0.85 7.83
N ASP A 7 -0.12 1.48 8.00
CA ASP A 7 0.27 2.17 9.22
C ASP A 7 0.08 3.68 8.99
N PRO A 8 -1.01 4.28 9.50
CA PRO A 8 -1.27 5.69 9.32
C PRO A 8 -0.29 6.59 10.07
N GLU A 9 0.34 6.10 11.15
CA GLU A 9 1.26 6.91 11.95
C GLU A 9 2.61 7.06 11.24
N GLU A 10 3.11 5.98 10.65
CA GLU A 10 4.36 5.96 9.86
C GLU A 10 4.16 6.31 8.38
N ASN A 11 2.90 6.51 7.94
CA ASN A 11 2.51 6.70 6.55
C ASN A 11 3.04 5.58 5.62
N LEU A 12 2.90 4.34 6.06
CA LEU A 12 3.44 3.17 5.37
C LEU A 12 2.31 2.24 4.89
N LEU A 13 2.38 1.81 3.63
CA LEU A 13 1.52 0.78 3.06
C LEU A 13 2.36 -0.43 2.68
N GLU A 14 1.96 -1.60 3.16
CA GLU A 14 2.53 -2.89 2.78
C GLU A 14 1.47 -3.77 2.11
N ALA A 15 1.74 -4.27 0.91
CA ALA A 15 0.85 -5.19 0.19
C ALA A 15 1.46 -6.58 0.10
N TYR A 16 0.68 -7.59 0.49
CA TYR A 16 1.05 -8.99 0.49
C TYR A 16 0.15 -9.82 -0.42
N VAL A 17 0.73 -10.86 -1.01
CA VAL A 17 0.02 -11.87 -1.81
C VAL A 17 0.26 -13.25 -1.22
N LEU A 18 -0.81 -14.03 -1.05
CA LEU A 18 -0.68 -15.44 -0.68
C LEU A 18 -0.17 -16.26 -1.86
N ARG A 19 1.02 -16.86 -1.71
CA ARG A 19 1.69 -17.75 -2.67
C ARG A 19 2.19 -18.98 -1.93
N ASP A 20 1.86 -20.17 -2.40
CA ASP A 20 2.30 -21.44 -1.80
C ASP A 20 2.11 -21.47 -0.27
N GLN A 21 0.93 -21.05 0.19
CA GLN A 21 0.53 -20.96 1.60
C GLN A 21 1.28 -19.92 2.46
N ASN A 22 2.16 -19.10 1.86
CA ASN A 22 2.88 -18.03 2.55
C ASN A 22 2.48 -16.66 2.00
N TYR A 23 2.44 -15.64 2.86
CA TYR A 23 2.25 -14.26 2.42
C TYR A 23 3.60 -13.65 2.01
N THR A 24 3.72 -13.28 0.74
CA THR A 24 4.89 -12.60 0.19
C THR A 24 4.60 -11.11 0.10
N LEU A 25 5.49 -10.28 0.65
CA LEU A 25 5.46 -8.83 0.45
C LEU A 25 5.76 -8.51 -1.01
N VAL A 26 4.85 -7.80 -1.68
CA VAL A 26 5.00 -7.44 -3.10
C VAL A 26 5.11 -5.94 -3.34
N TYR A 27 4.78 -5.13 -2.34
CA TYR A 27 4.95 -3.68 -2.36
C TYR A 27 5.09 -3.16 -0.94
N VAL A 28 5.96 -2.17 -0.75
CA VAL A 28 6.06 -1.35 0.45
C VAL A 28 6.37 0.08 0.03
N GLY A 29 5.66 1.06 0.58
CA GLY A 29 5.89 2.47 0.26
C GLY A 29 4.93 3.43 0.96
N GLY A 30 5.22 4.72 0.85
CA GLY A 30 4.47 5.81 1.47
C GLY A 30 4.26 7.01 0.53
N PRO A 31 3.90 8.19 1.06
CA PRO A 31 3.76 9.44 0.30
C PRO A 31 4.97 9.72 -0.60
N GLY A 32 4.74 10.17 -1.83
CA GLY A 32 5.78 10.38 -2.84
C GLY A 32 6.27 9.12 -3.58
N ASP A 33 5.99 7.91 -3.09
CA ASP A 33 6.35 6.68 -3.80
C ASP A 33 5.37 6.37 -4.93
N ALA A 34 5.90 5.79 -6.01
CA ALA A 34 5.09 5.26 -7.09
C ALA A 34 4.50 3.89 -6.69
N PHE A 35 3.19 3.84 -6.46
CA PHE A 35 2.51 2.59 -6.17
C PHE A 35 2.57 1.62 -7.36
N SER A 36 2.87 0.34 -7.09
CA SER A 36 2.71 -0.72 -8.07
C SER A 36 2.36 -2.04 -7.40
N HIS A 37 1.53 -2.86 -8.06
CA HIS A 37 1.22 -4.20 -7.60
C HIS A 37 1.22 -5.18 -8.79
N PRO A 38 2.03 -6.26 -8.75
CA PRO A 38 2.31 -7.10 -9.93
C PRO A 38 1.06 -7.80 -10.49
N GLU A 39 0.07 -8.12 -9.65
CA GLU A 39 -1.16 -8.79 -10.06
C GLU A 39 -2.33 -7.82 -10.33
N PHE A 40 -2.12 -6.52 -10.16
CA PHE A 40 -3.10 -5.47 -10.48
C PHE A 40 -2.48 -4.44 -11.44
N PRO A 41 -2.07 -4.85 -12.66
CA PRO A 41 -1.53 -3.92 -13.64
C PRO A 41 -2.58 -2.85 -13.96
N GLY A 42 -2.20 -1.58 -13.84
CA GLY A 42 -3.07 -0.43 -14.07
C GLY A 42 -3.77 0.12 -12.82
N LEU A 43 -3.72 -0.58 -11.67
CA LEU A 43 -4.06 0.04 -10.40
C LEU A 43 -2.95 1.00 -9.99
N ASN A 44 -3.28 2.27 -9.84
CA ASN A 44 -2.37 3.29 -9.34
C ASN A 44 -3.01 3.97 -8.13
N LEU A 45 -2.34 3.88 -6.98
CA LEU A 45 -2.75 4.60 -5.78
C LEU A 45 -1.89 5.84 -5.62
N ASP A 46 -2.55 6.97 -5.43
CA ASP A 46 -1.92 8.23 -5.05
C ASP A 46 -1.70 8.19 -3.53
N LEU A 47 -0.50 7.80 -3.10
CA LEU A 47 -0.21 7.57 -1.68
C LEU A 47 -0.22 8.87 -0.86
N ASP A 48 0.07 10.02 -1.47
CA ASP A 48 -0.10 11.31 -0.82
C ASP A 48 -1.55 11.54 -0.40
N LYS A 49 -2.52 11.09 -1.20
CA LYS A 49 -3.94 11.16 -0.86
C LYS A 49 -4.38 10.09 0.13
N VAL A 50 -3.78 8.89 0.09
CA VAL A 50 -4.10 7.81 1.03
C VAL A 50 -3.75 8.21 2.46
N PHE A 51 -2.61 8.88 2.65
CA PHE A 51 -2.12 9.29 3.96
C PHE A 51 -2.45 10.75 4.32
N LEU A 52 -3.29 11.42 3.52
CA LEU A 52 -3.69 12.79 3.80
C LEU A 52 -4.46 12.86 5.14
N ARG A 53 -3.90 13.58 6.11
CA ARG A 53 -4.58 13.93 7.35
C ARG A 53 -5.27 15.28 7.14
N PRO A 54 -6.61 15.35 7.10
CA PRO A 54 -7.28 16.64 7.03
C PRO A 54 -6.93 17.44 8.29
N GLU A 55 -6.74 18.76 8.13
CA GLU A 55 -6.54 19.64 9.28
C GLU A 55 -7.73 19.49 10.24
N SER A 56 -7.45 19.23 11.51
CA SER A 56 -8.45 19.21 12.56
C SER A 56 -9.15 20.56 12.57
N GLN A 57 -10.46 20.59 12.29
CA GLN A 57 -11.29 21.78 12.53
C GLN A 57 -11.37 22.11 14.01
#